data_AF-A0A9E2PPC6-F1
#
_entry.id   AF-A0A9E2PPC6-F1
#
_cell.length_a   1.000
_cell.length_b   1.000
_cell.length_c   1.000
_cell.angle_alpha   90.00
_cell.angle_beta   90.00
_cell.angle_gamma   90.00
#
_symmetry.space_group_name_H-M   'P 1'
#
loop_
_entity.id
_entity.type
_entity.pdbx_description
1 polymer ?
#
loop_
_entity_poly.entity_id
_entity_poly.type
_entity_poly.pdbx_seq_one_letter_code
_entity_poly.pdbx_strand_id
1 'polypeptide(L)'
;MMKPDCHPARLLFKLLLMALISCYSGAPASALDASERAFIWNEAHARMASARTPAAYLRAAQTYQKLVDDGVRNGPLFYNLGTALLQAGQIDSAIDAFQRAEQFLGTQSDIRQNLKIAMARKADNETAEWPWYRLVLFWHFYLPAATRMMVAAIAFFIFWAALTLRLVGIQRSGVNAILILAAITVILFGSSVATSWQQEATASGYQLIPPPSASK
;
A
#
# COMPACT_ATOMS: atom_id res chain seq x y z
N MET A 1 -27.71 2.26 50.48
CA MET A 1 -28.01 2.32 49.04
C MET A 1 -27.10 3.37 48.39
N MET A 2 -25.95 2.95 47.86
CA MET A 2 -25.08 3.82 47.05
C MET A 2 -25.05 3.26 45.63
N LYS A 3 -25.52 4.03 44.65
CA LYS A 3 -25.29 3.75 43.24
C LYS A 3 -23.86 4.19 42.90
N PRO A 4 -23.02 3.35 42.30
CA PRO A 4 -21.74 3.81 41.79
C PRO A 4 -21.99 4.66 40.54
N ASP A 5 -21.63 5.94 40.61
CA ASP A 5 -21.64 6.88 39.49
C ASP A 5 -20.56 6.49 38.46
N CYS A 6 -20.85 5.47 37.66
CA CYS A 6 -20.07 5.16 36.47
C CYS A 6 -20.51 6.14 35.37
N HIS A 7 -19.86 7.31 35.28
CA HIS A 7 -20.11 8.25 34.18
C HIS A 7 -19.49 7.68 32.88
N PRO A 8 -20.29 7.15 31.93
CA PRO A 8 -19.77 6.52 30.72
C PRO A 8 -18.93 7.48 29.87
N ALA A 9 -19.21 8.79 29.96
CA ALA A 9 -18.46 9.86 29.30
C ALA A 9 -16.99 9.97 29.76
N ARG A 10 -16.69 9.73 31.05
CA ARG A 10 -15.31 9.80 31.57
C ARG A 10 -14.48 8.58 31.16
N LEU A 11 -15.11 7.42 31.02
CA LEU A 11 -14.46 6.22 30.51
C LEU A 11 -14.18 6.34 29.00
N LEU A 12 -15.14 6.89 28.23
CA LEU A 12 -14.98 7.17 26.81
C LEU A 12 -13.84 8.15 26.51
N PHE A 13 -13.74 9.23 27.30
CA PHE A 13 -12.68 10.23 27.18
C PHE A 13 -11.30 9.63 27.48
N LYS A 14 -11.18 8.77 28.50
CA LYS A 14 -9.93 8.08 28.84
C LYS A 14 -9.50 7.07 27.76
N LEU A 15 -10.46 6.36 27.16
CA LEU A 15 -10.18 5.42 26.06
C LEU A 15 -9.76 6.15 24.78
N LEU A 16 -10.37 7.31 24.46
CA LEU A 16 -9.94 8.19 23.37
C LEU A 16 -8.53 8.73 23.59
N LEU A 17 -8.20 9.13 24.83
CA LEU A 17 -6.87 9.63 25.19
C LEU A 17 -5.79 8.53 25.11
N MET A 18 -6.12 7.29 25.52
CA MET A 18 -5.20 6.15 25.41
C MET A 18 -4.97 5.71 23.96
N ALA A 19 -6.00 5.80 23.10
CA ALA A 19 -5.86 5.56 21.66
C ALA A 19 -4.98 6.62 20.96
N LEU A 20 -4.94 7.85 21.48
CA LEU A 20 -4.09 8.94 20.98
C LEU A 20 -2.62 8.83 21.40
N ILE A 21 -2.30 8.10 22.47
CA ILE A 21 -0.93 8.03 23.04
C ILE A 21 -0.11 6.84 22.46
N SER A 22 -0.75 5.87 21.79
CA SER A 22 -0.06 4.67 21.28
C SER A 22 0.69 4.81 19.94
N CYS A 23 0.76 6.00 19.33
CA CYS A 23 1.49 6.20 18.07
C CYS A 23 2.60 7.25 18.23
N TYR A 24 3.59 6.95 19.04
CA TYR A 24 4.89 7.60 18.93
C TYR A 24 5.99 6.54 18.81
N SER A 25 5.87 5.68 17.80
CA SER A 25 7.02 4.95 17.29
C SER A 25 7.84 5.93 16.47
N GLY A 26 8.98 6.37 17.02
CA GLY A 26 9.98 7.15 16.28
C GLY A 26 10.30 6.43 14.98
N ALA A 27 10.02 7.08 13.85
CA ALA A 27 10.38 6.55 12.55
C ALA A 27 11.90 6.32 12.55
N PRO A 28 12.40 5.17 12.06
CA PRO A 28 13.84 4.98 11.90
C PRO A 28 14.38 6.14 11.07
N ALA A 29 15.47 6.75 11.52
CA ALA A 29 16.12 7.83 10.80
C ALA A 29 16.55 7.32 9.41
N SER A 30 16.13 8.01 8.34
CA SER A 30 16.63 7.74 6.98
C SER A 30 18.14 7.93 6.96
N ALA A 31 18.87 7.03 6.32
CA ALA A 31 20.33 7.12 6.23
C ALA A 31 20.76 8.22 5.24
N LEU A 32 19.95 8.46 4.20
CA LEU A 32 20.20 9.45 3.17
C LEU A 32 19.39 10.74 3.39
N ASP A 33 19.94 11.86 2.93
CA ASP A 33 19.20 13.11 2.85
C ASP A 33 18.31 13.18 1.59
N ALA A 34 17.52 14.26 1.47
CA ALA A 34 16.61 14.43 0.33
C ALA A 34 17.34 14.66 -1.00
N SER A 35 18.51 15.29 -0.97
CA SER A 35 19.30 15.59 -2.17
C SER A 35 19.97 14.32 -2.71
N GLU A 36 20.46 13.46 -1.83
CA GLU A 36 21.04 12.16 -2.16
C GLU A 36 19.98 11.23 -2.75
N ARG A 37 18.78 11.19 -2.17
CA ARG A 37 17.66 10.44 -2.76
C ARG A 37 17.30 10.93 -4.16
N ALA A 38 17.26 12.25 -4.36
CA ALA A 38 16.98 12.82 -5.68
C ALA A 38 18.10 12.49 -6.70
N PHE A 39 19.37 12.50 -6.25
CA PHE A 39 20.49 12.10 -7.08
C PHE A 39 20.38 10.63 -7.51
N ILE A 40 20.14 9.70 -6.57
CA ILE A 40 19.97 8.27 -6.86
C ILE A 40 18.76 8.04 -7.80
N TRP A 41 17.66 8.76 -7.58
CA TRP A 41 16.50 8.73 -8.48
C TRP A 41 16.87 9.08 -9.92
N ASN A 42 17.57 10.20 -10.12
CA ASN A 42 17.99 10.66 -11.43
C ASN A 42 19.01 9.70 -12.07
N GLU A 43 19.93 9.17 -11.29
CA GLU A 43 20.89 8.15 -11.75
C GLU A 43 20.16 6.89 -12.24
N ALA A 44 19.19 6.40 -11.47
CA ALA A 44 18.38 5.24 -11.85
C ALA A 44 17.58 5.49 -13.13
N HIS A 45 17.01 6.69 -13.31
CA HIS A 45 16.32 7.10 -14.54
C HIS A 45 17.27 7.11 -15.74
N ALA A 46 18.45 7.69 -15.60
CA ALA A 46 19.45 7.74 -16.68
C ALA A 46 19.92 6.33 -17.09
N ARG A 47 20.15 5.45 -16.11
CA ARG A 47 20.49 4.04 -16.35
C ARG A 47 19.36 3.30 -17.04
N MET A 48 18.11 3.53 -16.61
CA MET A 48 16.92 2.94 -17.23
C MET A 48 16.76 3.38 -18.70
N ALA A 49 16.91 4.69 -18.97
CA ALA A 49 16.74 5.25 -20.31
C ALA A 49 17.78 4.76 -21.32
N SER A 50 19.01 4.49 -20.85
CA SER A 50 20.12 3.98 -21.68
C SER A 50 20.20 2.46 -21.73
N ALA A 51 19.41 1.73 -20.95
CA ALA A 51 19.45 0.27 -20.92
C ALA A 51 18.92 -0.36 -22.21
N ARG A 52 19.66 -1.36 -22.70
CA ARG A 52 19.33 -2.14 -23.91
C ARG A 52 19.38 -3.66 -23.69
N THR A 53 19.91 -4.11 -22.56
CA THR A 53 20.08 -5.53 -22.23
C THR A 53 19.50 -5.82 -20.85
N PRO A 54 19.08 -7.08 -20.57
CA PRO A 54 18.58 -7.46 -19.25
C PRO A 54 19.55 -7.09 -18.11
N ALA A 55 20.86 -7.24 -18.34
CA ALA A 55 21.89 -6.84 -17.38
C ALA A 55 21.92 -5.33 -17.11
N ALA A 56 21.71 -4.50 -18.14
CA ALA A 56 21.66 -3.05 -17.96
C ALA A 56 20.39 -2.62 -17.20
N TYR A 57 19.25 -3.25 -17.49
CA TYR A 57 18.01 -3.05 -16.73
C TYR A 57 18.15 -3.49 -15.28
N LEU A 58 18.85 -4.60 -15.02
CA LEU A 58 19.12 -5.04 -13.65
C LEU A 58 19.95 -4.00 -12.88
N ARG A 59 20.93 -3.34 -13.51
CA ARG A 59 21.69 -2.25 -12.87
C ARG A 59 20.81 -1.04 -12.55
N ALA A 60 19.85 -0.70 -13.41
CA ALA A 60 18.87 0.35 -13.11
C ALA A 60 18.00 -0.06 -11.91
N ALA A 61 17.49 -1.30 -11.89
CA ALA A 61 16.73 -1.85 -10.76
C ALA A 61 17.53 -1.83 -9.45
N GLN A 62 18.81 -2.23 -9.46
CA GLN A 62 19.73 -2.13 -8.32
C GLN A 62 19.90 -0.69 -7.81
N THR A 63 19.80 0.30 -8.71
CA THR A 63 19.94 1.72 -8.32
C THR A 63 18.65 2.22 -7.65
N TYR A 64 17.48 1.87 -8.21
CA TYR A 64 16.19 2.10 -7.55
C TYR A 64 16.08 1.36 -6.20
N GLN A 65 16.63 0.15 -6.09
CA GLN A 65 16.62 -0.64 -4.86
C GLN A 65 17.24 0.13 -3.69
N LYS A 66 18.29 0.93 -3.91
CA LYS A 66 18.88 1.77 -2.87
C LYS A 66 17.88 2.74 -2.23
N LEU A 67 16.92 3.26 -3.00
CA LEU A 67 15.86 4.12 -2.47
C LEU A 67 14.87 3.32 -1.62
N VAL A 68 14.56 2.09 -2.04
CA VAL A 68 13.74 1.17 -1.24
C VAL A 68 14.48 0.81 0.06
N ASP A 69 15.79 0.60 0.01
CA ASP A 69 16.59 0.28 1.21
C ASP A 69 16.67 1.48 2.17
N ASP A 70 16.71 2.71 1.67
CA ASP A 70 16.64 3.96 2.47
C ASP A 70 15.23 4.25 3.04
N GLY A 71 14.24 3.40 2.77
CA GLY A 71 12.89 3.56 3.31
C GLY A 71 11.95 4.40 2.43
N VAL A 72 12.33 4.74 1.19
CA VAL A 72 11.42 5.42 0.25
C VAL A 72 10.32 4.45 -0.16
N ARG A 73 9.06 4.86 0.02
CA ARG A 73 7.86 4.10 -0.34
C ARG A 73 6.90 4.99 -1.12
N ASN A 74 6.93 4.90 -2.45
CA ASN A 74 5.98 5.63 -3.28
C ASN A 74 5.73 4.92 -4.62
N GLY A 75 4.60 5.27 -5.23
CA GLY A 75 4.14 4.69 -6.49
C GLY A 75 5.12 4.78 -7.65
N PRO A 76 5.64 5.98 -7.98
CA PRO A 76 6.58 6.15 -9.09
C PRO A 76 7.84 5.30 -8.96
N LEU A 77 8.41 5.18 -7.75
CA LEU A 77 9.55 4.31 -7.49
C LEU A 77 9.24 2.86 -7.82
N PHE A 78 8.13 2.33 -7.30
CA PHE A 78 7.76 0.94 -7.54
C PHE A 78 7.38 0.66 -8.99
N TYR A 79 6.74 1.61 -9.67
CA TYR A 79 6.44 1.49 -11.10
C TYR A 79 7.71 1.41 -11.95
N ASN A 80 8.67 2.31 -11.73
CA ASN A 80 9.91 2.34 -12.50
C ASN A 80 10.81 1.14 -12.17
N LEU A 81 10.89 0.77 -10.88
CA LEU A 81 11.60 -0.43 -10.44
C LEU A 81 10.97 -1.69 -11.05
N GLY A 82 9.64 -1.84 -11.00
CA GLY A 82 8.93 -2.96 -11.62
C GLY A 82 9.18 -3.05 -13.13
N THR A 83 9.22 -1.90 -13.81
CA THR A 83 9.56 -1.83 -15.24
C THR A 83 10.99 -2.30 -15.50
N ALA A 84 11.97 -1.83 -14.72
CA ALA A 84 13.35 -2.28 -14.82
C ALA A 84 13.49 -3.78 -14.56
N LEU A 85 12.80 -4.31 -13.53
CA LEU A 85 12.79 -5.73 -13.17
C LEU A 85 12.17 -6.60 -14.27
N LEU A 86 11.06 -6.16 -14.86
CA LEU A 86 10.40 -6.87 -15.95
C LEU A 86 11.30 -6.99 -17.17
N GLN A 87 12.02 -5.92 -17.52
CA GLN A 87 12.98 -5.92 -18.63
C GLN A 87 14.26 -6.71 -18.30
N ALA A 88 14.63 -6.79 -17.02
CA ALA A 88 15.73 -7.61 -16.53
C ALA A 88 15.39 -9.12 -16.43
N GLY A 89 14.12 -9.51 -16.66
CA GLY A 89 13.66 -10.89 -16.51
C GLY A 89 13.39 -11.32 -15.07
N GLN A 90 13.42 -10.39 -14.11
CA GLN A 90 13.12 -10.63 -12.69
C GLN A 90 11.60 -10.65 -12.47
N ILE A 91 10.91 -11.64 -13.03
CA ILE A 91 9.44 -11.62 -13.21
C ILE A 91 8.69 -11.52 -11.87
N ASP A 92 9.03 -12.33 -10.86
CA ASP A 92 8.35 -12.29 -9.56
C ASP A 92 8.55 -10.95 -8.84
N SER A 93 9.77 -10.43 -8.86
CA SER A 93 10.09 -9.12 -8.28
C SER A 93 9.36 -7.99 -9.02
N ALA A 94 9.22 -8.09 -10.35
CA ALA A 94 8.46 -7.12 -11.13
C ALA A 94 6.98 -7.12 -10.77
N ILE A 95 6.37 -8.31 -10.59
CA ILE A 95 4.97 -8.44 -10.17
C ILE A 95 4.76 -7.76 -8.82
N ASP A 96 5.60 -8.05 -7.82
CA ASP A 96 5.48 -7.41 -6.50
C ASP A 96 5.67 -5.88 -6.58
N ALA A 97 6.67 -5.40 -7.33
CA ALA A 97 6.88 -3.98 -7.54
C ALA A 97 5.66 -3.30 -8.19
N PHE A 98 5.07 -3.90 -9.22
CA PHE A 98 3.85 -3.34 -9.83
C PHE A 98 2.64 -3.39 -8.89
N GLN A 99 2.51 -4.43 -8.06
CA GLN A 99 1.45 -4.50 -7.06
C GLN A 99 1.61 -3.40 -6.01
N ARG A 100 2.83 -3.12 -5.55
CA ARG A 100 3.10 -1.98 -4.66
C ARG A 100 2.83 -0.65 -5.36
N ALA A 101 3.24 -0.49 -6.62
CA ALA A 101 2.89 0.70 -7.39
C ALA A 101 1.37 0.93 -7.45
N GLU A 102 0.59 -0.12 -7.72
CA GLU A 102 -0.88 -0.09 -7.72
C GLU A 102 -1.44 0.30 -6.34
N GLN A 103 -0.84 -0.15 -5.23
CA GLN A 103 -1.27 0.25 -3.89
C GLN A 103 -1.13 1.75 -3.66
N PHE A 104 -0.09 2.40 -4.17
CA PHE A 104 0.11 3.84 -3.99
C PHE A 104 -0.66 4.69 -4.99
N LEU A 105 -0.80 4.20 -6.23
CA LEU A 105 -1.31 4.98 -7.35
C LEU A 105 -2.74 4.62 -7.75
N GLY A 106 -3.30 3.55 -7.19
CA GLY A 106 -4.50 2.91 -7.71
C GLY A 106 -4.23 2.25 -9.07
N THR A 107 -5.29 1.74 -9.69
CA THR A 107 -5.12 1.12 -11.00
C THR A 107 -4.99 2.16 -12.11
N GLN A 108 -3.80 2.26 -12.68
CA GLN A 108 -3.51 3.01 -13.91
C GLN A 108 -3.39 2.04 -15.10
N SER A 109 -3.63 2.53 -16.33
CA SER A 109 -3.52 1.73 -17.56
C SER A 109 -2.16 1.03 -17.65
N ASP A 110 -1.10 1.78 -17.37
CA ASP A 110 0.27 1.35 -17.61
C ASP A 110 0.71 0.31 -16.56
N ILE A 111 0.36 0.54 -15.29
CA ILE A 111 0.56 -0.43 -14.21
C ILE A 111 -0.20 -1.73 -14.52
N ARG A 112 -1.47 -1.61 -14.92
CA ARG A 112 -2.33 -2.76 -15.24
C ARG A 112 -1.77 -3.57 -16.41
N GLN A 113 -1.31 -2.89 -17.46
CA GLN A 113 -0.72 -3.51 -18.63
C GLN A 113 0.58 -4.23 -18.28
N ASN A 114 1.50 -3.57 -17.57
CA ASN A 114 2.77 -4.17 -17.18
C ASN A 114 2.60 -5.35 -16.23
N LEU A 115 1.65 -5.26 -15.28
CA LEU A 115 1.33 -6.36 -14.37
C LEU A 115 0.75 -7.57 -15.13
N LYS A 116 -0.10 -7.35 -16.15
CA LYS A 116 -0.56 -8.43 -17.05
C LYS A 116 0.59 -9.06 -17.82
N ILE A 117 1.49 -8.26 -18.39
CA ILE A 117 2.67 -8.77 -19.11
C ILE A 117 3.53 -9.62 -18.19
N ALA A 118 3.79 -9.15 -16.96
CA ALA A 118 4.57 -9.88 -15.98
C ALA A 118 3.89 -11.20 -15.56
N MET A 119 2.57 -11.19 -15.34
CA MET A 119 1.79 -12.39 -15.04
C MET A 119 1.77 -13.39 -16.20
N ALA A 120 1.65 -12.92 -17.44
CA ALA A 120 1.66 -13.77 -18.63
C ALA A 120 3.02 -14.47 -18.79
N ARG A 121 4.12 -13.71 -18.61
CA ARG A 121 5.48 -14.28 -18.59
C ARG A 121 5.68 -15.29 -17.46
N LYS A 122 5.14 -15.03 -16.27
CA LYS A 122 5.22 -15.97 -15.14
C LYS A 122 4.49 -17.28 -15.43
N ALA A 123 3.36 -17.21 -16.11
CA ALA A 123 2.55 -18.35 -16.50
C ALA A 123 3.05 -19.06 -17.77
N ASP A 124 4.15 -18.58 -18.38
CA ASP A 124 4.62 -18.99 -19.70
C ASP A 124 3.49 -19.04 -20.75
N ASN A 125 2.69 -17.98 -20.77
CA ASN A 125 1.50 -17.85 -21.61
C ASN A 125 1.50 -16.51 -22.36
N GLU A 126 0.81 -16.45 -23.49
CA GLU A 126 0.67 -15.24 -24.31
C GLU A 126 -0.14 -14.16 -23.58
N THR A 127 -1.13 -14.58 -22.80
CA THR A 127 -2.02 -13.69 -22.05
C THR A 127 -2.20 -14.16 -20.62
N ALA A 128 -2.49 -13.20 -19.73
CA ALA A 128 -2.89 -13.46 -18.37
C ALA A 128 -4.30 -12.93 -18.13
N GLU A 129 -5.16 -13.79 -17.61
CA GLU A 129 -6.44 -13.39 -17.06
C GLU A 129 -6.27 -12.83 -15.66
N TRP A 130 -7.11 -11.85 -15.31
CA TRP A 130 -7.13 -11.37 -13.94
C TRP A 130 -7.77 -12.42 -13.03
N PRO A 131 -7.18 -12.70 -11.86
CA PRO A 131 -7.86 -13.50 -10.85
C PRO A 131 -9.22 -12.90 -10.49
N TRP A 132 -10.24 -13.75 -10.38
CA TRP A 132 -11.64 -13.34 -10.13
C TRP A 132 -11.79 -12.46 -8.89
N TYR A 133 -10.97 -12.68 -7.85
CA TYR A 133 -11.04 -11.92 -6.61
C TYR A 133 -10.72 -10.43 -6.81
N ARG A 134 -10.00 -10.05 -7.88
CA ARG A 134 -9.73 -8.64 -8.19
C ARG A 134 -10.97 -7.90 -8.68
N LEU A 135 -11.95 -8.61 -9.24
CA LEU A 135 -13.24 -8.04 -9.62
C LEU A 135 -14.14 -7.84 -8.40
N VAL A 136 -14.19 -8.84 -7.50
CA VAL A 136 -15.02 -8.76 -6.29
C VAL A 136 -14.44 -7.76 -5.30
N LEU A 137 -13.12 -7.80 -5.07
CA LEU A 137 -12.40 -6.89 -4.18
C LEU A 137 -11.85 -5.67 -4.93
N PHE A 138 -12.59 -5.16 -5.93
CA PHE A 138 -12.11 -4.06 -6.79
C PHE A 138 -11.66 -2.86 -5.97
N TRP A 139 -12.30 -2.56 -4.83
CA TRP A 139 -11.91 -1.46 -3.96
C TRP A 139 -10.48 -1.60 -3.45
N HIS A 140 -9.99 -2.82 -3.19
CA HIS A 140 -8.63 -3.06 -2.71
C HIS A 140 -7.58 -2.79 -3.80
N PHE A 141 -7.86 -3.15 -5.04
CA PHE A 141 -6.91 -3.06 -6.15
C PHE A 141 -7.01 -1.76 -6.93
N TYR A 142 -8.22 -1.21 -7.10
CA TYR A 142 -8.44 -0.04 -7.96
C TYR A 142 -8.23 1.28 -7.23
N LEU A 143 -8.47 1.31 -5.92
CA LEU A 143 -8.31 2.51 -5.12
C LEU A 143 -6.92 2.54 -4.45
N PRO A 144 -6.23 3.70 -4.50
CA PRO A 144 -5.01 3.91 -3.73
C PRO A 144 -5.24 3.61 -2.24
N ALA A 145 -4.21 3.10 -1.56
CA ALA A 145 -4.22 2.83 -0.13
C ALA A 145 -4.58 4.07 0.70
N ALA A 146 -4.11 5.25 0.28
CA ALA A 146 -4.46 6.52 0.90
C ALA A 146 -5.96 6.83 0.81
N THR A 147 -6.58 6.61 -0.36
CA THR A 147 -8.04 6.77 -0.55
C THR A 147 -8.82 5.79 0.32
N ARG A 148 -8.37 4.53 0.37
CA ARG A 148 -8.99 3.51 1.23
C ARG A 148 -8.90 3.88 2.71
N MET A 149 -7.76 4.38 3.15
CA MET A 149 -7.53 4.87 4.51
C MET A 149 -8.43 6.05 4.85
N MET A 150 -8.57 7.01 3.93
CA MET A 150 -9.47 8.15 4.10
C MET A 150 -10.93 7.71 4.25
N VAL A 151 -11.40 6.77 3.42
CA VAL A 151 -12.76 6.21 3.52
C VAL A 151 -12.96 5.51 4.87
N ALA A 152 -12.00 4.69 5.30
CA ALA A 152 -12.06 4.03 6.61
C ALA A 152 -12.09 5.04 7.77
N ALA A 153 -11.27 6.10 7.71
CA ALA A 153 -11.21 7.13 8.73
C ALA A 153 -12.52 7.93 8.82
N ILE A 154 -13.09 8.34 7.69
CA ILE A 154 -14.38 9.03 7.64
C ILE A 154 -15.48 8.13 8.24
N ALA A 155 -15.54 6.87 7.83
CA ALA A 155 -16.51 5.92 8.35
C ALA A 155 -16.34 5.70 9.87
N PHE A 156 -15.10 5.69 10.37
CA PHE A 156 -14.80 5.59 11.80
C PHE A 156 -15.37 6.78 12.58
N PHE A 157 -15.17 8.01 12.10
CA PHE A 157 -15.73 9.19 12.76
C PHE A 157 -17.26 9.22 12.69
N ILE A 158 -17.87 8.82 11.57
CA ILE A 158 -19.32 8.68 11.44
C ILE A 158 -19.86 7.65 12.44
N PHE A 159 -19.18 6.51 12.58
CA PHE A 159 -19.56 5.46 13.54
C PHE A 159 -19.57 6.00 14.97
N TRP A 160 -18.50 6.67 15.41
CA TRP A 160 -18.42 7.22 16.76
C TRP A 160 -19.39 8.38 17.00
N ALA A 161 -19.65 9.22 16.01
CA ALA A 161 -20.67 10.26 16.09
C ALA A 161 -22.07 9.64 16.26
N ALA A 162 -22.44 8.66 15.42
CA ALA A 162 -23.71 7.97 15.49
C ALA A 162 -23.88 7.21 16.83
N LEU A 163 -22.80 6.59 17.32
CA LEU A 163 -22.79 5.90 18.62
C LEU A 163 -23.00 6.89 19.76
N THR A 164 -22.36 8.05 19.72
CA THR A 164 -22.53 9.11 20.72
C THR A 164 -23.97 9.62 20.74
N LEU A 165 -24.57 9.90 19.58
CA LEU A 165 -25.98 10.30 19.48
C LEU A 165 -26.90 9.24 20.10
N ARG A 166 -26.62 7.95 19.84
CA ARG A 166 -27.36 6.83 20.41
C ARG A 166 -27.25 6.80 21.95
N LEU A 167 -26.04 6.97 22.49
CA LEU A 167 -25.77 6.95 23.93
C LEU A 167 -26.37 8.15 24.68
N VAL A 168 -26.55 9.30 24.02
CA VAL A 168 -27.22 10.49 24.58
C VAL A 168 -28.75 10.40 24.45
N GLY A 169 -29.29 9.27 23.97
CA GLY A 169 -30.73 9.00 23.95
C GLY A 169 -31.45 9.43 22.67
N ILE A 170 -30.72 9.81 21.61
CA ILE A 170 -31.33 10.12 20.31
C ILE A 170 -31.63 8.81 19.58
N GLN A 171 -32.90 8.41 19.57
CA GLN A 171 -33.36 7.12 19.04
C GLN A 171 -33.98 7.21 17.63
N ARG A 172 -33.47 8.10 16.76
CA ARG A 172 -33.95 8.20 15.37
C ARG A 172 -33.74 6.88 14.62
N SER A 173 -34.72 6.45 13.83
CA SER A 173 -34.72 5.16 13.13
C SER A 173 -33.50 4.95 12.22
N GLY A 174 -32.93 6.01 11.66
CA GLY A 174 -31.75 5.94 10.78
C GLY A 174 -30.42 5.69 11.49
N VAL A 175 -30.31 5.92 12.80
CA VAL A 175 -29.02 5.83 13.52
C VAL A 175 -28.44 4.41 13.49
N ASN A 176 -29.29 3.39 13.63
CA ASN A 176 -28.84 2.00 13.60
C ASN A 176 -28.32 1.59 12.22
N ALA A 177 -28.98 2.03 11.15
CA ALA A 177 -28.52 1.78 9.79
C ALA A 177 -27.16 2.45 9.52
N ILE A 178 -26.99 3.69 9.98
CA ILE A 178 -25.72 4.42 9.89
C ILE A 178 -24.59 3.69 10.63
N LEU A 179 -24.87 3.22 11.86
CA LEU A 179 -23.89 2.45 12.65
C LEU A 179 -23.45 1.18 11.94
N ILE A 180 -24.40 0.39 11.42
CA ILE A 180 -24.11 -0.87 10.72
C ILE A 180 -23.31 -0.59 9.45
N LEU A 181 -23.74 0.38 8.63
CA LEU A 181 -23.06 0.71 7.39
C LEU A 181 -21.64 1.23 7.65
N ALA A 182 -21.48 2.16 8.60
CA ALA A 182 -20.18 2.70 8.96
C ALA A 182 -19.24 1.60 9.50
N ALA A 183 -19.75 0.68 10.33
CA ALA A 183 -18.97 -0.45 10.82
C ALA A 183 -18.51 -1.38 9.69
N ILE A 184 -19.41 -1.73 8.76
CA ILE A 184 -19.07 -2.53 7.56
C ILE A 184 -17.99 -1.81 6.74
N THR A 185 -18.14 -0.51 6.48
CA THR A 185 -17.16 0.26 5.73
C THR A 185 -15.80 0.29 6.43
N VAL A 186 -15.75 0.50 7.74
CA VAL A 186 -14.51 0.44 8.54
C VAL A 186 -13.86 -0.92 8.42
N ILE A 187 -14.62 -2.01 8.52
CA ILE A 187 -14.07 -3.37 8.40
C ILE A 187 -13.52 -3.63 6.99
N LEU A 188 -14.29 -3.31 5.95
CA LEU A 188 -13.89 -3.60 4.56
C LEU A 188 -12.67 -2.78 4.13
N PHE A 189 -12.66 -1.47 4.40
CA PHE A 189 -11.56 -0.61 4.01
C PHE A 189 -10.38 -0.69 4.99
N GLY A 190 -10.65 -0.85 6.29
CA GLY A 190 -9.63 -1.01 7.32
C GLY A 190 -8.83 -2.30 7.15
N SER A 191 -9.49 -3.45 6.93
CA SER A 191 -8.78 -4.71 6.63
C SER A 191 -7.97 -4.62 5.34
N SER A 192 -8.53 -3.98 4.31
CA SER A 192 -7.85 -3.73 3.04
C SER A 192 -6.58 -2.87 3.21
N VAL A 193 -6.62 -1.81 4.02
CA VAL A 193 -5.43 -0.99 4.32
C VAL A 193 -4.44 -1.76 5.18
N ALA A 194 -4.92 -2.55 6.14
CA ALA A 194 -4.07 -3.37 6.99
C ALA A 194 -3.26 -4.40 6.17
N THR A 195 -3.85 -5.01 5.14
CA THR A 195 -3.09 -5.93 4.27
C THR A 195 -2.02 -5.22 3.45
N SER A 196 -2.31 -4.02 2.92
CA SER A 196 -1.29 -3.22 2.22
C SER A 196 -0.18 -2.76 3.15
N TRP A 197 -0.51 -2.37 4.39
CA TRP A 197 0.49 -1.98 5.37
C TRP A 197 1.33 -3.17 5.85
N GLN A 198 0.70 -4.32 6.08
CA GLN A 198 1.40 -5.56 6.44
C GLN A 198 2.37 -5.98 5.34
N GLN A 199 1.94 -5.94 4.06
CA GLN A 199 2.83 -6.23 2.92
C GLN A 199 4.06 -5.32 2.98
N GLU A 200 3.86 -4.02 3.16
CA GLU A 200 4.96 -3.06 3.21
C GLU A 200 5.87 -3.22 4.44
N ALA A 201 5.31 -3.60 5.59
CA ALA A 201 6.06 -3.86 6.81
C ALA A 201 6.92 -5.14 6.72
N THR A 202 6.47 -6.13 5.95
CA THR A 202 7.20 -7.40 5.73
C THR A 202 8.07 -7.40 4.47
N ALA A 203 7.91 -6.40 3.60
CA ALA A 203 8.68 -6.28 2.38
C ALA A 203 10.15 -6.00 2.70
N SER A 204 11.02 -6.94 2.35
CA SER A 204 12.45 -6.71 2.26
C SER A 204 12.81 -6.15 0.88
N GLY A 205 14.04 -5.70 0.69
CA GLY A 205 14.53 -5.33 -0.64
C GLY A 205 14.42 -6.49 -1.64
N TYR A 206 14.34 -6.19 -2.93
CA TYR A 206 14.23 -7.24 -3.96
C TYR A 206 15.51 -8.08 -4.03
N GLN A 207 15.36 -9.41 -4.08
CA GLN A 207 16.47 -10.31 -4.36
C GLN A 207 16.78 -10.28 -5.86
N LEU A 208 17.80 -9.51 -6.23
CA LEU A 208 18.15 -9.27 -7.63
C LEU A 208 19.17 -10.31 -8.12
N ILE A 209 18.73 -11.24 -8.95
CA ILE A 209 19.58 -12.32 -9.48
C ILE A 209 20.31 -11.81 -10.74
N PRO A 210 21.65 -11.93 -10.84
CA PRO A 210 22.37 -11.59 -12.07
C PRO A 210 21.85 -12.44 -13.25
N PRO A 211 21.68 -11.86 -14.45
CA PRO A 211 21.34 -12.68 -15.62
C PRO A 211 22.47 -13.69 -15.88
N PRO A 212 22.14 -14.88 -16.44
CA PRO A 212 23.15 -15.87 -16.78
C PRO A 212 24.20 -15.23 -17.69
N SER A 213 25.48 -15.47 -17.40
CA SER A 213 26.57 -15.02 -18.25
C SER A 213 26.37 -15.63 -19.64
N ALA A 214 26.25 -14.81 -20.68
CA ALA A 214 26.28 -15.31 -22.04
C ALA A 214 27.55 -16.14 -22.22
N SER A 215 27.40 -17.45 -22.40
CA SER A 215 28.48 -18.31 -22.86
C SER A 215 28.99 -17.71 -24.17
N LYS A 216 30.26 -17.29 -24.17
CA LYS A 216 30.95 -16.88 -25.39
C LYS A 216 31.05 -18.05 -26.36
#